data_AF-A0A9P1HA32-F1
#
_entry.id   AF-A0A9P1HA32-F1
#
_cell.length_a   1.000
_cell.length_b   1.000
_cell.length_c   1.000
_cell.angle_alpha   90.00
_cell.angle_beta   90.00
_cell.angle_gamma   90.00
#
_symmetry.space_group_name_H-M   'P 1'
#
loop_
_entity.id
_entity.type
_entity.pdbx_description
1 polymer ?
#
loop_
_entity_poly.entity_id
_entity_poly.type
_entity_poly.pdbx_seq_one_letter_code
_entity_poly.pdbx_strand_id
1 'polypeptide(L)'
;MASRILDRIPEALHPLLELAPSQYCQAFFGILGGGCIALQIVPPLQDALLGWPVRLLGAAGLLTRVPHSWFAHFYAALLCFQVFWLVQFVTGGRILTAIAEREVLRGKGSGGMELGQVVLAWGMLTMQGARRLYECFVVMKPSASSSMLAVHWVLSFLVYAVLSISIWIEGSDAILHTSMADADLAPPFWTLFPLVAFSMAAPRGSSFNGTLLATLFFVIANLSATAKSTRKWRLVREVEEQRG
;
A
#
# COMPACT_ATOMS: atom_id res chain seq x y z
N MET A 1 -24.58 -21.40 -9.14
CA MET A 1 -23.40 -21.94 -8.42
C MET A 1 -22.88 -20.99 -7.36
N ALA A 2 -22.82 -19.66 -7.61
CA ALA A 2 -22.45 -18.66 -6.60
C ALA A 2 -23.42 -18.59 -5.38
N SER A 3 -24.72 -18.80 -5.57
CA SER A 3 -25.71 -18.79 -4.47
C SER A 3 -25.42 -19.86 -3.41
N ARG A 4 -25.11 -21.10 -3.82
CA ARG A 4 -24.79 -22.20 -2.89
C ARG A 4 -23.49 -22.01 -2.10
N ILE A 5 -22.60 -21.14 -2.57
CA ILE A 5 -21.36 -20.81 -1.85
C ILE A 5 -21.64 -19.75 -0.80
N LEU A 6 -22.48 -18.75 -1.10
CA LEU A 6 -22.92 -17.74 -0.11
C LEU A 6 -23.66 -18.39 1.06
N ASP A 7 -24.50 -19.40 0.82
CA ASP A 7 -25.26 -20.08 1.88
C ASP A 7 -24.38 -20.83 2.91
N ARG A 8 -23.10 -21.08 2.59
CA ARG A 8 -22.13 -21.70 3.51
C ARG A 8 -21.29 -20.69 4.27
N ILE A 9 -21.48 -19.40 4.01
CA ILE A 9 -20.70 -18.36 4.67
C ILE A 9 -21.34 -18.10 6.03
N PRO A 10 -20.56 -18.15 7.12
CA PRO A 10 -21.07 -17.81 8.44
C PRO A 10 -21.72 -16.42 8.41
N GLU A 11 -22.87 -16.24 9.06
CA GLU A 11 -23.57 -14.94 9.19
C GLU A 11 -22.64 -13.81 9.68
N ALA A 12 -21.58 -14.15 10.43
CA ALA A 12 -20.55 -13.20 10.86
C ALA A 12 -19.71 -12.59 9.73
N LEU A 13 -19.63 -13.24 8.56
CA LEU A 13 -18.88 -12.80 7.38
C LEU A 13 -19.74 -12.01 6.39
N HIS A 14 -21.07 -12.04 6.53
CA HIS A 14 -21.99 -11.24 5.70
C HIS A 14 -21.64 -9.73 5.70
N PRO A 15 -21.41 -9.09 6.87
CA PRO A 15 -21.04 -7.68 6.91
C PRO A 15 -19.72 -7.40 6.18
N LEU A 16 -18.75 -8.32 6.29
CA LEU A 16 -17.47 -8.21 5.59
C LEU A 16 -17.66 -8.32 4.09
N LEU A 17 -18.59 -9.14 3.62
CA LEU A 17 -18.89 -9.32 2.21
C LEU A 17 -19.75 -8.22 1.62
N GLU A 18 -20.25 -7.28 2.40
CA GLU A 18 -21.02 -6.11 1.94
C GLU A 18 -20.16 -4.86 1.75
N LEU A 19 -18.94 -4.86 2.31
CA LEU A 19 -18.02 -3.74 2.19
C LEU A 19 -17.67 -3.44 0.72
N ALA A 20 -17.49 -2.15 0.44
CA ALA A 20 -16.94 -1.68 -0.82
C ALA A 20 -15.44 -2.02 -0.90
N PRO A 21 -14.89 -2.33 -2.08
CA PRO A 21 -13.46 -2.50 -2.33
C PRO A 21 -12.56 -1.46 -1.63
N SER A 22 -12.94 -0.17 -1.64
CA SER A 22 -12.21 0.93 -0.99
C SER A 22 -12.13 0.78 0.54
N GLN A 23 -13.21 0.28 1.16
CA GLN A 23 -13.26 0.07 2.61
C GLN A 23 -12.31 -1.03 3.08
N TYR A 24 -12.07 -2.07 2.27
CA TYR A 24 -11.04 -3.06 2.60
C TYR A 24 -9.64 -2.44 2.59
N CYS A 25 -9.35 -1.55 1.63
CA CYS A 25 -8.07 -0.84 1.57
C CYS A 25 -7.90 0.09 2.78
N GLN A 26 -8.95 0.84 3.13
CA GLN A 26 -8.96 1.69 4.32
C GLN A 26 -8.77 0.89 5.61
N ALA A 27 -9.48 -0.25 5.76
CA ALA A 27 -9.33 -1.14 6.90
C ALA A 27 -7.90 -1.70 6.99
N PHE A 28 -7.32 -2.11 5.86
CA PHE A 28 -5.94 -2.60 5.79
C PHE A 28 -4.93 -1.56 6.32
N PHE A 29 -4.95 -0.34 5.78
CA PHE A 29 -4.05 0.72 6.24
C PHE A 29 -4.35 1.18 7.68
N GLY A 30 -5.62 1.23 8.06
CA GLY A 30 -6.04 1.55 9.43
C GLY A 30 -5.54 0.54 10.45
N ILE A 31 -5.68 -0.76 10.19
CA ILE A 31 -5.19 -1.84 11.05
C ILE A 31 -3.67 -1.78 11.16
N LEU A 32 -2.95 -1.62 10.03
CA LEU A 32 -1.50 -1.52 10.06
C LEU A 32 -1.01 -0.28 10.82
N GLY A 33 -1.60 0.88 10.57
CA GLY A 33 -1.25 2.13 11.26
C GLY A 33 -1.56 2.06 12.75
N GLY A 34 -2.74 1.57 13.11
CA GLY A 34 -3.16 1.36 14.50
C GLY A 34 -2.27 0.37 15.23
N GLY A 35 -1.89 -0.74 14.57
CA GLY A 35 -0.92 -1.70 15.09
C GLY A 35 0.45 -1.07 15.35
N CYS A 36 0.98 -0.28 14.40
CA CYS A 36 2.23 0.44 14.59
C CYS A 36 2.19 1.40 15.78
N ILE A 37 1.07 2.08 16.02
CA ILE A 37 0.91 2.99 17.17
C ILE A 37 0.75 2.21 18.47
N ALA A 38 -0.08 1.18 18.50
CA ALA A 38 -0.34 0.35 19.67
C ALA A 38 0.96 -0.27 20.21
N LEU A 39 1.79 -0.81 19.31
CA LEU A 39 3.11 -1.33 19.66
C LEU A 39 4.08 -0.26 20.19
N GLN A 40 3.91 1.01 19.81
CA GLN A 40 4.77 2.10 20.28
C GLN A 40 4.35 2.67 21.65
N ILE A 41 3.06 2.60 21.99
CA ILE A 41 2.51 3.26 23.19
C ILE A 41 2.44 2.29 24.37
N VAL A 42 2.18 1.00 24.14
CA VAL A 42 1.89 0.05 25.21
C VAL A 42 2.89 -1.13 25.16
N PRO A 43 4.04 -1.06 25.86
CA PRO A 43 5.01 -2.15 25.91
C PRO A 43 4.43 -3.51 26.37
N PRO A 44 3.54 -3.58 27.38
CA PRO A 44 2.92 -4.85 27.80
C PRO A 44 2.05 -5.49 26.71
N LEU A 45 1.52 -4.67 25.80
CA LEU A 45 0.70 -5.13 24.68
C LEU A 45 1.57 -5.76 23.58
N GLN A 46 2.87 -5.49 23.54
CA GLN A 46 3.79 -6.16 22.63
C GLN A 46 3.81 -7.66 22.91
N ASP A 47 3.97 -8.07 24.17
CA ASP A 47 4.02 -9.49 24.54
C ASP A 47 2.68 -10.21 24.30
N ALA A 48 1.56 -9.53 24.57
CA ALA A 48 0.22 -10.06 24.34
C ALA A 48 -0.16 -10.15 22.85
N LEU A 49 0.15 -9.12 22.05
CA LEU A 49 -0.19 -9.07 20.63
C LEU A 49 0.78 -9.85 19.75
N LEU A 50 2.08 -9.84 20.05
CA LEU A 50 3.10 -10.48 19.22
C LEU A 50 3.41 -11.92 19.65
N GLY A 51 2.95 -12.38 20.81
CA GLY A 51 3.27 -13.71 21.34
C GLY A 51 2.93 -14.85 20.37
N TRP A 52 1.67 -14.99 19.96
CA TRP A 52 1.26 -16.04 19.02
C TRP A 52 1.64 -15.75 17.55
N PRO A 53 1.54 -14.50 17.02
CA PRO A 53 1.90 -14.24 15.62
C PRO A 53 3.40 -14.41 15.37
N VAL A 54 4.28 -14.00 16.29
CA VAL A 54 5.73 -14.18 16.10
C VAL A 54 6.09 -15.67 16.05
N ARG A 55 5.43 -16.51 16.86
CA ARG A 55 5.64 -17.97 16.81
C ARG A 55 5.18 -18.55 15.48
N LEU A 56 4.02 -18.13 14.98
CA LEU A 56 3.51 -18.54 13.67
C LEU A 56 4.42 -18.08 12.53
N LEU A 57 4.86 -16.82 12.56
CA LEU A 57 5.80 -16.26 11.58
C LEU A 57 7.15 -16.97 11.62
N GLY A 58 7.60 -17.36 12.81
CA GLY A 58 8.81 -18.18 12.99
C GLY A 58 8.66 -19.57 12.36
N ALA A 59 7.54 -20.25 12.63
CA ALA A 59 7.23 -21.55 12.04
C ALA A 59 7.09 -21.48 10.50
N ALA A 60 6.56 -20.37 9.99
CA ALA A 60 6.46 -20.10 8.56
C ALA A 60 7.79 -19.66 7.90
N GLY A 61 8.88 -19.56 8.66
CA GLY A 61 10.18 -19.10 8.15
C GLY A 61 10.24 -17.61 7.82
N LEU A 62 9.24 -16.82 8.18
CA LEU A 62 9.17 -15.38 7.89
C LEU A 62 10.01 -14.52 8.85
N LEU A 63 10.56 -15.12 9.90
CA LEU A 63 11.57 -14.49 10.75
C LEU A 63 13.01 -14.69 10.23
N THR A 64 13.17 -15.32 9.06
CA THR A 64 14.48 -15.46 8.43
C THR A 64 14.97 -14.14 7.86
N ARG A 65 16.29 -13.95 7.89
CA ARG A 65 16.96 -12.80 7.27
C ARG A 65 17.19 -13.10 5.80
N VAL A 66 16.70 -12.20 4.96
CA VAL A 66 16.75 -12.28 3.51
C VAL A 66 17.97 -11.51 3.00
N PRO A 67 18.73 -12.06 2.02
CA PRO A 67 19.88 -11.40 1.45
C PRO A 67 19.50 -10.16 0.64
N HIS A 68 20.44 -9.23 0.52
CA HIS A 68 20.24 -7.93 -0.13
C HIS A 68 19.79 -8.02 -1.60
N SER A 69 20.13 -9.10 -2.33
CA SER A 69 19.69 -9.30 -3.72
C SER A 69 18.17 -9.44 -3.88
N TRP A 70 17.44 -9.76 -2.81
CA TRP A 70 15.97 -9.82 -2.84
C TRP A 70 15.30 -8.45 -2.95
N PHE A 71 16.03 -7.34 -2.73
CA PHE A 71 15.50 -6.00 -3.03
C PHE A 71 15.23 -5.84 -4.53
N ALA A 72 16.11 -6.35 -5.40
CA ALA A 72 15.86 -6.33 -6.84
C ALA A 72 14.62 -7.15 -7.21
N HIS A 73 14.47 -8.34 -6.63
CA HIS A 73 13.30 -9.20 -6.85
C HIS A 73 12.00 -8.56 -6.37
N PHE A 74 12.05 -7.84 -5.25
CA PHE A 74 10.93 -7.07 -4.72
C PHE A 74 10.43 -6.04 -5.73
N TYR A 75 11.32 -5.17 -6.23
CA TYR A 75 10.92 -4.13 -7.17
C TYR A 75 10.57 -4.69 -8.55
N ALA A 76 11.22 -5.77 -8.99
CA ALA A 76 10.84 -6.48 -10.21
C ALA A 76 9.42 -7.05 -10.11
N ALA A 77 9.09 -7.72 -9.00
CA ALA A 77 7.76 -8.25 -8.75
C ALA A 77 6.69 -7.13 -8.72
N LEU A 78 7.00 -5.99 -8.09
CA LEU A 78 6.10 -4.83 -8.09
C LEU A 78 5.90 -4.26 -9.51
N LEU A 79 6.94 -4.15 -10.32
CA LEU A 79 6.80 -3.70 -11.72
C LEU A 79 5.98 -4.70 -12.56
N CYS A 80 6.19 -6.00 -12.40
CA CYS A 80 5.34 -7.01 -13.03
C CYS A 80 3.88 -6.85 -12.60
N PHE A 81 3.63 -6.56 -11.32
CA PHE A 81 2.30 -6.28 -10.80
C PHE A 81 1.70 -5.00 -11.42
N GLN A 82 2.49 -3.94 -11.62
CA GLN A 82 2.04 -2.74 -12.32
C GLN A 82 1.70 -3.02 -13.79
N VAL A 83 2.52 -3.82 -14.48
CA VAL A 83 2.26 -4.24 -15.88
C VAL A 83 0.99 -5.06 -15.96
N PHE A 84 0.75 -5.96 -15.01
CA PHE A 84 -0.51 -6.72 -14.93
C PHE A 84 -1.72 -5.77 -14.89
N TRP A 85 -1.69 -4.75 -14.02
CA TRP A 85 -2.78 -3.78 -13.95
C TRP A 85 -2.90 -2.93 -15.20
N LEU A 86 -1.79 -2.52 -15.81
CA LEU A 86 -1.80 -1.83 -17.09
C LEU A 86 -2.51 -2.66 -18.16
N VAL A 87 -2.16 -3.95 -18.29
CA VAL A 87 -2.80 -4.87 -19.22
C VAL A 87 -4.29 -4.98 -18.93
N GLN A 88 -4.68 -5.19 -17.66
CA GLN A 88 -6.10 -5.21 -17.28
C GLN A 88 -6.81 -3.90 -17.66
N PHE A 89 -6.16 -2.76 -17.53
CA PHE A 89 -6.74 -1.46 -17.90
C PHE A 89 -6.91 -1.33 -19.42
N VAL A 90 -5.84 -1.52 -20.19
CA VAL A 90 -5.89 -1.31 -21.66
C VAL A 90 -6.74 -2.34 -22.40
N THR A 91 -6.88 -3.56 -21.88
CA THR A 91 -7.70 -4.61 -22.50
C THR A 91 -9.14 -4.67 -21.98
N GLY A 92 -9.54 -3.80 -21.04
CA GLY A 92 -10.84 -3.93 -20.37
C GLY A 92 -10.98 -5.27 -19.63
N GLY A 93 -9.93 -5.67 -18.91
CA GLY A 93 -9.79 -6.95 -18.26
C GLY A 93 -10.81 -7.17 -17.13
N ARG A 94 -11.30 -8.41 -17.04
CA ARG A 94 -12.38 -8.82 -16.13
C ARG A 94 -12.11 -8.51 -14.66
N ILE A 95 -10.85 -8.54 -14.23
CA ILE A 95 -10.50 -8.34 -12.81
C ILE A 95 -10.71 -6.88 -12.44
N LEU A 96 -10.17 -5.96 -13.24
CA LEU A 96 -10.32 -4.53 -13.00
C LEU A 96 -11.79 -4.10 -13.12
N THR A 97 -12.48 -4.57 -14.17
CA THR A 97 -13.92 -4.29 -14.35
C THR A 97 -14.76 -4.80 -13.18
N ALA A 98 -14.53 -6.03 -12.71
CA ALA A 98 -15.28 -6.58 -11.59
C ALA A 98 -15.02 -5.83 -10.26
N ILE A 99 -13.81 -5.31 -10.06
CA ILE A 99 -13.49 -4.47 -8.90
C ILE A 99 -14.20 -3.12 -9.04
N ALA A 100 -14.13 -2.50 -10.22
CA ALA A 100 -14.71 -1.20 -10.48
C ALA A 100 -16.24 -1.21 -10.38
N GLU A 101 -16.91 -2.20 -10.97
CA GLU A 101 -18.36 -2.39 -10.84
C GLU A 101 -18.77 -2.57 -9.38
N ARG A 102 -18.02 -3.37 -8.59
CA ARG A 102 -18.32 -3.55 -7.17
C ARG A 102 -18.14 -2.28 -6.36
N GLU A 103 -17.13 -1.47 -6.67
CA GLU A 103 -16.93 -0.18 -6.02
C GLU A 103 -18.05 0.79 -6.37
N VAL A 104 -18.45 0.90 -7.64
CA VAL A 104 -19.57 1.79 -8.02
C VAL A 104 -20.90 1.34 -7.40
N LEU A 105 -21.13 0.03 -7.31
CA LEU A 105 -22.37 -0.52 -6.73
C LEU A 105 -22.48 -0.35 -5.21
N ARG A 106 -21.36 -0.33 -4.48
CA ARG A 106 -21.33 -0.39 -3.00
C ARG A 106 -20.68 0.82 -2.35
N GLY A 107 -19.86 1.53 -3.10
CA GLY A 107 -19.26 2.79 -2.70
C GLY A 107 -20.37 3.82 -2.49
N LYS A 108 -20.29 4.55 -1.38
CA LYS A 108 -21.22 5.64 -1.09
C LYS A 108 -20.88 6.86 -1.95
N GLY A 109 -21.07 6.78 -3.26
CA GLY A 109 -21.15 7.90 -4.23
C GLY A 109 -20.19 9.08 -4.07
N SER A 110 -19.06 8.91 -3.37
CA SER A 110 -18.20 10.01 -2.92
C SER A 110 -17.05 10.07 -3.88
N GLY A 111 -17.27 10.75 -5.01
CA GLY A 111 -16.31 11.14 -6.04
C GLY A 111 -15.08 10.24 -6.18
N GLY A 112 -14.96 9.52 -7.29
CA GLY A 112 -13.70 8.89 -7.65
C GLY A 112 -12.65 9.91 -8.11
N MET A 113 -11.41 9.46 -8.23
CA MET A 113 -10.37 10.18 -8.97
C MET A 113 -10.72 10.21 -10.47
N GLU A 114 -10.43 11.32 -11.14
CA GLU A 114 -10.55 11.41 -12.60
C GLU A 114 -9.50 10.53 -13.29
N LEU A 115 -9.80 10.08 -14.51
CA LEU A 115 -8.94 9.11 -15.22
C LEU A 115 -7.49 9.62 -15.37
N GLY A 116 -7.29 10.91 -15.67
CA GLY A 116 -5.97 11.51 -15.74
C GLY A 116 -5.20 11.43 -14.41
N GLN A 117 -5.88 11.60 -13.28
CA GLN A 117 -5.28 11.48 -11.96
C GLN A 117 -4.91 10.04 -11.62
N VAL A 118 -5.74 9.07 -12.02
CA VAL A 118 -5.48 7.63 -11.84
C VAL A 118 -4.24 7.23 -12.62
N VAL A 119 -4.17 7.59 -13.91
CA VAL A 119 -3.02 7.31 -14.78
C VAL A 119 -1.76 7.98 -14.24
N LEU A 120 -1.85 9.23 -13.77
CA LEU A 120 -0.73 9.94 -13.16
C LEU A 120 -0.24 9.26 -11.87
N ALA A 121 -1.15 8.91 -10.95
CA ALA A 121 -0.81 8.28 -9.69
C ALA A 121 -0.17 6.90 -9.90
N TRP A 122 -0.74 6.09 -10.80
CA TRP A 122 -0.17 4.80 -11.21
C TRP A 122 1.21 4.99 -11.88
N GLY A 123 1.34 5.97 -12.77
CA GLY A 123 2.58 6.29 -13.46
C GLY A 123 3.68 6.73 -12.50
N MET A 124 3.37 7.58 -11.52
CA MET A 124 4.30 8.00 -10.47
C MET A 124 4.75 6.81 -9.60
N LEU A 125 3.81 5.96 -9.18
CA LEU A 125 4.12 4.76 -8.39
C LEU A 125 5.05 3.81 -9.16
N THR A 126 4.77 3.61 -10.45
CA THR A 126 5.57 2.77 -11.35
C THR A 126 6.96 3.34 -11.57
N MET A 127 7.07 4.65 -11.84
CA MET A 127 8.38 5.33 -11.99
C MET A 127 9.20 5.28 -10.70
N GLN A 128 8.56 5.44 -9.54
CA GLN A 128 9.24 5.30 -8.25
C GLN A 128 9.80 3.88 -8.08
N GLY A 129 9.01 2.84 -8.39
CA GLY A 129 9.47 1.45 -8.36
C GLY A 129 10.61 1.17 -9.35
N ALA A 130 10.51 1.68 -10.58
CA ALA A 130 11.51 1.51 -11.63
C ALA A 130 12.84 2.17 -11.25
N ARG A 131 12.80 3.39 -10.71
CA ARG A 131 13.99 4.08 -10.19
C ARG A 131 14.68 3.24 -9.11
N ARG A 132 13.92 2.68 -8.16
CA ARG A 132 14.47 1.85 -7.09
C ARG A 132 15.09 0.56 -7.61
N LEU A 133 14.46 -0.08 -8.61
CA LEU A 133 15.04 -1.25 -9.27
C LEU A 133 16.35 -0.89 -9.99
N TYR A 134 16.38 0.24 -10.69
CA TYR A 134 17.59 0.75 -11.34
C TYR A 134 18.72 0.98 -10.34
N GLU A 135 18.44 1.64 -9.20
CA GLU A 135 19.41 1.81 -8.11
C GLU A 135 19.96 0.47 -7.58
N CYS A 136 19.11 -0.56 -7.48
CA CYS A 136 19.53 -1.89 -7.05
C CYS A 136 20.56 -2.53 -8.00
N PHE A 137 20.44 -2.30 -9.32
CA PHE A 137 21.36 -2.88 -10.31
C PHE A 137 22.62 -2.06 -10.52
N VAL A 138 22.52 -0.73 -10.47
CA VAL A 138 23.61 0.16 -10.91
C VAL A 138 24.37 0.78 -9.74
N VAL A 139 23.69 1.06 -8.63
CA VAL A 139 24.25 1.85 -7.53
C VAL A 139 24.61 0.97 -6.32
N MET A 140 23.78 -0.02 -5.99
CA MET A 140 23.96 -0.82 -4.78
C MET A 140 25.06 -1.88 -4.93
N LYS A 141 26.11 -1.74 -4.12
CA LYS A 141 27.11 -2.79 -3.92
C LYS A 141 26.48 -3.91 -3.07
N PRO A 142 26.60 -5.19 -3.45
CA PRO A 142 26.14 -6.30 -2.62
C PRO A 142 26.85 -6.25 -1.26
N SER A 143 26.13 -5.88 -0.20
CA SER A 143 26.66 -5.88 1.16
C SER A 143 26.14 -7.09 1.91
N ALA A 144 27.05 -7.96 2.35
CA ALA A 144 26.73 -9.12 3.18
C ALA A 144 26.18 -8.73 4.57
N SER A 145 26.31 -7.47 4.97
CA SER A 145 25.89 -6.97 6.28
C SER A 145 24.45 -6.43 6.32
N SER A 146 23.81 -6.19 5.17
CA SER A 146 22.47 -5.57 5.10
C SER A 146 21.42 -6.62 4.75
N SER A 147 20.93 -7.32 5.77
CA SER A 147 19.86 -8.32 5.65
C SER A 147 18.52 -7.74 6.15
N MET A 148 17.44 -7.94 5.41
CA MET A 148 16.08 -7.55 5.83
C MET A 148 15.31 -8.77 6.32
N LEU A 149 14.43 -8.60 7.31
CA LEU A 149 13.58 -9.69 7.79
C LEU A 149 12.53 -10.06 6.73
N ALA A 150 12.33 -11.35 6.46
CA ALA A 150 11.39 -11.82 5.42
C ALA A 150 9.95 -11.33 5.64
N VAL A 151 9.49 -11.24 6.90
CA VAL A 151 8.16 -10.68 7.21
C VAL A 151 8.04 -9.22 6.80
N HIS A 152 9.09 -8.40 6.96
CA HIS A 152 9.05 -7.01 6.53
C HIS A 152 9.05 -6.93 5.01
N TRP A 153 9.79 -7.82 4.34
CA TRP A 153 9.79 -7.92 2.89
C TRP A 153 8.38 -8.24 2.34
N VAL A 154 7.72 -9.28 2.87
CA VAL A 154 6.36 -9.67 2.45
C VAL A 154 5.36 -8.57 2.79
N LEU A 155 5.42 -8.01 4.01
CA LEU A 155 4.52 -6.96 4.45
C LEU A 155 4.67 -5.70 3.60
N SER A 156 5.90 -5.29 3.29
CA SER A 156 6.16 -4.18 2.38
C SER A 156 5.55 -4.45 1.00
N PHE A 157 5.71 -5.66 0.46
CA PHE A 157 5.15 -6.00 -0.84
C PHE A 157 3.62 -5.86 -0.83
N LEU A 158 2.99 -6.40 0.23
CA LEU A 158 1.54 -6.32 0.42
C LEU A 158 1.06 -4.86 0.52
N VAL A 159 1.78 -4.01 1.25
CA VAL A 159 1.47 -2.57 1.35
C VAL A 159 1.49 -1.89 -0.02
N TYR A 160 2.52 -2.13 -0.83
CA TYR A 160 2.60 -1.56 -2.19
C TYR A 160 1.55 -2.16 -3.14
N ALA A 161 1.23 -3.44 -3.00
CA ALA A 161 0.19 -4.08 -3.78
C ALA A 161 -1.20 -3.50 -3.46
N VAL A 162 -1.54 -3.34 -2.17
CA VAL A 162 -2.80 -2.72 -1.75
C VAL A 162 -2.85 -1.25 -2.15
N LEU A 163 -1.74 -0.51 -2.05
CA LEU A 163 -1.64 0.87 -2.54
C LEU A 163 -1.91 0.95 -4.05
N SER A 164 -1.33 0.04 -4.83
CA SER A 164 -1.58 -0.04 -6.26
C SER A 164 -3.05 -0.36 -6.57
N ILE A 165 -3.66 -1.32 -5.87
CA ILE A 165 -5.07 -1.67 -6.04
C ILE A 165 -5.97 -0.47 -5.68
N SER A 166 -5.61 0.26 -4.62
CA SER A 166 -6.34 1.44 -4.16
C SER A 166 -6.45 2.52 -5.23
N ILE A 167 -5.37 2.78 -5.98
CA ILE A 167 -5.37 3.76 -7.10
C ILE A 167 -6.46 3.41 -8.13
N TRP A 168 -6.57 2.13 -8.48
CA TRP A 168 -7.57 1.66 -9.46
C TRP A 168 -8.99 1.66 -8.90
N ILE A 169 -9.17 1.29 -7.64
CA ILE A 169 -10.47 1.34 -6.95
C ILE A 169 -10.98 2.78 -6.90
N GLU A 170 -10.11 3.73 -6.56
CA GLU A 170 -10.52 5.13 -6.46
C GLU A 170 -10.90 5.72 -7.83
N GLY A 171 -10.32 5.19 -8.91
CA GLY A 171 -10.66 5.52 -10.29
C GLY A 171 -11.87 4.81 -10.87
N SER A 172 -12.58 3.96 -10.11
CA SER A 172 -13.56 3.01 -10.65
C SER A 172 -14.64 3.65 -11.51
N ASP A 173 -15.19 4.79 -11.06
CA ASP A 173 -16.22 5.53 -11.80
C ASP A 173 -15.67 6.08 -13.14
N ALA A 174 -14.48 6.68 -13.11
CA ALA A 174 -13.81 7.21 -14.30
C ALA A 174 -13.41 6.10 -15.29
N ILE A 175 -13.00 4.93 -14.80
CA ILE A 175 -12.61 3.78 -15.62
C ILE A 175 -13.81 3.19 -16.38
N LEU A 176 -15.01 3.21 -15.77
CA LEU A 176 -16.22 2.66 -16.41
C LEU A 176 -16.90 3.65 -17.37
N HIS A 177 -16.78 4.95 -17.11
CA HIS A 177 -17.57 5.97 -17.81
C HIS A 177 -16.77 6.94 -18.69
N THR A 178 -15.44 6.95 -18.64
CA THR A 178 -14.60 7.87 -19.43
C THR A 178 -13.81 7.13 -20.51
N SER A 179 -13.92 7.58 -21.76
CA SER A 179 -13.07 7.10 -22.85
C SER A 179 -11.67 7.69 -22.74
N MET A 180 -10.63 6.88 -22.98
CA MET A 180 -9.22 7.34 -22.95
C MET A 180 -8.94 8.49 -23.91
N ALA A 181 -9.71 8.62 -25.00
CA ALA A 181 -9.56 9.70 -25.98
C ALA A 181 -10.01 11.07 -25.44
N ASP A 182 -10.90 11.07 -24.44
CA ASP A 182 -11.48 12.28 -23.85
C ASP A 182 -10.79 12.65 -22.52
N ALA A 183 -9.84 11.83 -22.07
CA ALA A 183 -9.13 12.05 -20.82
C ALA A 183 -8.13 13.18 -21.00
N ASP A 184 -8.33 14.29 -20.27
CA ASP A 184 -7.36 15.35 -20.19
C ASP A 184 -6.12 14.85 -19.42
N LEU A 185 -5.16 14.32 -20.18
CA LEU A 185 -3.89 13.78 -19.69
C LEU A 185 -2.88 14.88 -19.34
N ALA A 186 -3.21 16.15 -19.54
CA ALA A 186 -2.33 17.28 -19.24
C ALA A 186 -2.61 17.80 -17.83
N PRO A 187 -1.96 17.26 -16.77
CA PRO A 187 -2.07 17.89 -15.48
C PRO A 187 -1.43 19.30 -15.59
N PRO A 188 -2.03 20.32 -14.95
CA PRO A 188 -1.43 21.65 -14.92
C PRO A 188 0.00 21.55 -14.35
N PHE A 189 0.91 22.36 -14.89
CA PHE A 189 2.35 22.38 -14.59
C PHE A 189 2.70 22.57 -13.09
N TRP A 190 1.72 22.93 -12.25
CA TRP A 190 1.83 22.96 -10.79
C TRP A 190 1.86 21.57 -10.12
N THR A 191 1.64 20.50 -10.86
CA THR A 191 1.71 19.10 -10.38
C THR A 191 3.13 18.58 -10.13
N LEU A 192 4.15 19.40 -10.35
CA LEU A 192 5.55 19.07 -10.06
C LEU A 192 5.91 19.03 -8.56
N PHE A 193 5.00 19.45 -7.67
CA PHE A 193 5.18 19.27 -6.23
C PHE A 193 4.43 18.03 -5.72
N PRO A 194 5.14 16.97 -5.24
CA PRO A 194 4.53 15.72 -4.77
C PRO A 194 3.50 15.90 -3.64
N LEU A 195 3.64 16.97 -2.84
CA LEU A 195 2.73 17.31 -1.74
C LEU A 195 1.40 17.91 -2.23
N VAL A 196 1.40 18.65 -3.35
CA VAL A 196 0.19 19.27 -3.92
C VAL A 196 -0.62 18.22 -4.70
N ALA A 197 0.04 17.28 -5.37
CA ALA A 197 -0.61 16.14 -6.03
C ALA A 197 -1.38 15.24 -5.03
N PHE A 198 -0.83 15.03 -3.83
CA PHE A 198 -1.51 14.29 -2.75
C PHE A 198 -2.73 15.05 -2.19
N SER A 199 -2.67 16.39 -2.19
CA SER A 199 -3.76 17.26 -1.73
C SER A 199 -4.90 17.38 -2.75
N MET A 200 -4.60 17.16 -4.05
CA MET A 200 -5.49 17.44 -5.17
C MET A 200 -6.08 16.18 -5.83
N ALA A 201 -5.72 14.98 -5.38
CA ALA A 201 -6.49 13.75 -5.63
C ALA A 201 -7.82 13.73 -4.84
N ALA A 202 -8.22 14.86 -4.27
CA ALA A 202 -9.54 15.11 -3.71
C ALA A 202 -10.59 15.06 -4.84
N PRO A 203 -11.62 14.24 -4.71
CA PRO A 203 -12.67 14.15 -5.70
C PRO A 203 -13.43 15.46 -5.89
N ARG A 204 -13.98 15.69 -7.08
CA ARG A 204 -14.88 16.84 -7.33
C ARG A 204 -16.04 16.80 -6.32
N GLY A 205 -16.02 17.68 -5.32
CA GLY A 205 -17.09 17.86 -4.33
C GLY A 205 -16.86 17.28 -2.92
N SER A 206 -15.71 16.67 -2.63
CA SER A 206 -15.34 16.22 -1.27
C SER A 206 -14.02 16.82 -0.83
N SER A 207 -13.92 17.27 0.42
CA SER A 207 -12.69 17.85 0.97
C SER A 207 -11.60 16.81 1.22
N PHE A 208 -11.94 15.52 1.38
CA PHE A 208 -10.97 14.46 1.68
C PHE A 208 -11.39 13.09 1.16
N ASN A 209 -10.39 12.31 0.71
CA ASN A 209 -10.52 10.92 0.30
C ASN A 209 -10.15 9.99 1.47
N GLY A 210 -11.05 9.09 1.86
CA GLY A 210 -10.86 8.19 2.99
C GLY A 210 -9.67 7.24 2.83
N THR A 211 -9.42 6.76 1.61
CA THR A 211 -8.29 5.88 1.27
C THR A 211 -6.96 6.61 1.40
N LEU A 212 -6.90 7.87 0.94
CA LEU A 212 -5.71 8.72 1.11
C LEU A 212 -5.44 9.04 2.58
N LEU A 213 -6.48 9.36 3.37
CA LEU A 213 -6.35 9.61 4.81
C LEU A 213 -5.84 8.38 5.56
N ALA A 214 -6.39 7.19 5.27
CA ALA A 214 -5.94 5.94 5.88
C ALA A 214 -4.47 5.63 5.52
N THR A 215 -4.10 5.83 4.25
CA THR A 215 -2.72 5.67 3.77
C THR A 215 -1.78 6.65 4.47
N LEU A 216 -2.15 7.93 4.57
CA LEU A 216 -1.37 8.97 5.25
C LEU A 216 -1.16 8.64 6.72
N PHE A 217 -2.23 8.21 7.40
CA PHE A 217 -2.17 7.79 8.79
C PHE A 217 -1.16 6.66 9.00
N PHE A 218 -1.19 5.62 8.15
CA PHE A 218 -0.22 4.53 8.19
C PHE A 218 1.22 5.04 7.98
N VAL A 219 1.45 5.90 6.97
CA VAL A 219 2.78 6.46 6.68
C VAL A 219 3.32 7.25 7.86
N ILE A 220 2.50 8.11 8.48
CA ILE A 220 2.89 8.90 9.65
C ILE A 220 3.23 7.97 10.84
N ALA A 221 2.40 6.95 11.10
CA ALA A 221 2.64 5.98 12.16
C ALA A 221 3.97 5.23 11.96
N ASN A 222 4.25 4.80 10.73
CA ASN A 222 5.45 4.08 10.36
C ASN A 222 6.72 4.95 10.46
N LEU A 223 6.67 6.18 9.95
CA LEU A 223 7.78 7.13 10.04
C LEU A 223 8.07 7.49 11.50
N SER A 224 7.03 7.65 12.32
CA SER A 224 7.17 7.90 13.76
C SER A 224 7.87 6.75 14.48
N ALA A 225 7.53 5.50 14.15
CA ALA A 225 8.20 4.31 14.69
C ALA A 225 9.70 4.31 14.34
N THR A 226 10.00 4.61 13.08
CA THR A 226 11.36 4.64 12.54
C THR A 226 12.20 5.76 13.18
N ALA A 227 11.62 6.95 13.36
CA ALA A 227 12.27 8.09 14.00
C ALA A 227 12.64 7.78 15.46
N LYS A 228 11.75 7.13 16.23
CA LYS A 228 12.02 6.70 17.60
C LYS A 228 13.15 5.67 17.67
N SER A 229 13.13 4.65 16.81
CA SER A 229 14.18 3.63 16.72
C SER A 229 15.55 4.26 16.45
N THR A 230 15.61 5.18 15.49
CA THR A 230 16.83 5.90 15.10
C THR A 230 17.38 6.76 16.24
N ARG A 231 16.50 7.47 16.97
CA ARG A 231 16.90 8.27 18.15
C ARG A 231 17.50 7.39 19.23
N LYS A 232 16.88 6.24 19.55
CA LYS A 232 17.38 5.32 20.57
C LYS A 232 18.78 4.80 20.21
N TRP A 233 18.99 4.39 18.96
CA TRP A 233 20.29 3.90 18.49
C TRP A 233 21.40 4.96 18.61
N ARG A 234 21.10 6.22 18.24
CA ARG A 234 22.07 7.33 18.40
C ARG A 234 22.47 7.56 19.86
N LEU A 235 21.48 7.59 20.76
CA LEU A 235 21.73 7.77 22.19
C LEU A 235 22.57 6.64 22.80
N VAL A 236 22.30 5.39 22.41
CA VAL A 236 23.10 4.23 22.86
C VAL A 236 24.54 4.38 22.39
N ARG A 237 24.74 4.75 21.12
CA ARG A 237 26.07 4.93 20.54
C ARG A 237 26.86 6.07 21.21
N GLU A 238 26.20 7.19 21.50
CA GLU A 238 26.81 8.31 22.24
C GLU A 238 27.26 7.90 23.65
N VAL A 239 26.46 7.08 24.36
CA VAL A 239 26.82 6.56 25.69
C VAL A 239 27.98 5.57 25.62
N GLU A 240 28.04 4.73 24.59
CA GLU A 240 29.15 3.79 24.36
C GLU A 240 30.46 4.55 24.06
N GLU A 241 30.38 5.60 23.23
CA GLU A 241 31.52 6.44 22.88
C GLU A 241 32.04 7.26 24.08
N GLN A 242 31.17 7.66 25.01
CA GLN A 242 31.57 8.30 26.27
C GLN A 242 32.16 7.34 27.32
N ARG A 243 32.01 6.02 27.13
CA ARG A 243 32.50 4.98 28.05
C ARG A 243 33.82 4.33 27.63
N GLY A 244 34.25 4.54 26.38
CA GLY A 244 35.54 4.08 25.85
C GLY A 244 36.61 5.16 25.96
#